data_AF-A0A7C0XMZ5-F1
#
_entry.id   AF-A0A7C0XMZ5-F1
#
_cell.length_a   1.000
_cell.length_b   1.000
_cell.length_c   1.000
_cell.angle_alpha   90.00
_cell.angle_beta   90.00
_cell.angle_gamma   90.00
#
_symmetry.space_group_name_H-M   'P 1'
#
loop_
_entity.id
_entity.type
_entity.pdbx_description
1 polymer ?
#
loop_
_entity_poly.entity_id
_entity_poly.type
_entity_poly.pdbx_seq_one_letter_code
_entity_poly.pdbx_strand_id
1 'polypeptide(L)'
;MADSEGKSTGAPKGYWAITYADMVTLLLTFFVLTLIIVNEAQSNIYRVVDVLLNETKAEIEDYLKGANLGNLIKVTRDTKGIKLLMSSSIVFNINEA
;
A
#
# COMPACT_ATOMS: atom_id res chain seq x y z
N MET A 1 -54.52 44.16 -37.96
CA MET A 1 -53.08 44.44 -37.82
C MET A 1 -52.78 44.48 -36.33
N ALA A 2 -52.25 43.39 -35.78
CA ALA A 2 -50.81 43.14 -35.61
C ALA A 2 -50.34 43.80 -34.31
N ASP A 3 -49.67 43.16 -33.36
CA ASP A 3 -49.20 41.79 -33.17
C ASP A 3 -48.98 41.70 -31.65
N SER A 4 -49.48 40.66 -31.01
CA SER A 4 -49.20 40.41 -29.59
C SER A 4 -47.95 39.55 -29.54
N GLU A 5 -46.78 40.17 -29.58
CA GLU A 5 -45.50 39.48 -29.41
C GLU A 5 -45.42 38.86 -28.00
N GLY A 6 -45.79 37.58 -27.93
CA GLY A 6 -45.52 36.69 -26.81
C GLY A 6 -44.01 36.47 -26.69
N LYS A 7 -43.35 37.28 -25.86
CA LYS A 7 -41.94 37.10 -25.53
C LYS A 7 -41.80 35.88 -24.63
N SER A 8 -41.39 34.74 -25.21
CA SER A 8 -41.13 33.50 -24.48
C SER A 8 -40.04 33.73 -23.42
N THR A 9 -40.45 33.81 -22.17
CA THR A 9 -39.60 33.74 -20.99
C THR A 9 -39.16 32.29 -20.79
N GLY A 10 -38.23 31.82 -21.63
CA GLY A 10 -37.53 30.56 -21.41
C GLY A 10 -36.24 30.84 -20.64
N ALA A 11 -36.14 30.36 -19.40
CA ALA A 11 -34.91 30.45 -18.61
C ALA A 11 -33.69 29.98 -19.43
N PRO A 12 -32.50 30.60 -19.31
CA PRO A 12 -31.39 30.32 -20.22
C PRO A 12 -30.98 28.84 -20.17
N LYS A 13 -31.03 28.19 -21.33
CA LYS A 13 -30.71 26.77 -21.52
C LYS A 13 -29.21 26.56 -21.27
N GLY A 14 -28.82 26.08 -20.09
CA GLY A 14 -27.42 25.67 -19.85
C GLY A 14 -26.92 25.72 -18.40
N TYR A 15 -27.63 26.36 -17.46
CA TYR A 15 -27.12 26.49 -16.08
C TYR A 15 -26.93 25.14 -15.35
N TRP A 16 -27.72 24.12 -15.70
CA TRP A 16 -27.58 22.77 -15.14
C TRP A 16 -26.27 22.09 -15.56
N ALA A 17 -25.77 22.40 -16.77
CA ALA A 17 -24.52 21.85 -17.28
C ALA A 17 -23.31 22.46 -16.56
N ILE A 18 -23.44 23.70 -16.09
CA ILE A 18 -22.38 24.40 -15.34
C ILE A 18 -22.22 23.78 -13.95
N THR A 19 -23.32 23.58 -13.21
CA THR A 19 -23.27 22.92 -11.88
C THR A 19 -22.87 21.46 -11.97
N TYR A 20 -23.26 20.77 -13.06
CA TYR A 20 -22.82 19.41 -13.32
C TYR A 20 -21.32 19.33 -13.64
N ALA A 21 -20.81 20.25 -14.48
CA ALA A 21 -19.39 20.33 -14.79
C ALA A 21 -18.54 20.62 -13.54
N ASP A 22 -19.05 21.45 -12.62
CA ASP A 22 -18.40 21.72 -11.34
C ASP A 22 -18.33 20.47 -10.44
N MET A 23 -19.45 19.76 -10.29
CA MET A 23 -19.51 18.49 -9.55
C MET A 23 -18.56 17.43 -10.13
N VAL A 24 -18.49 17.31 -11.47
CA VAL A 24 -17.56 16.40 -12.16
C VAL A 24 -16.10 16.81 -11.94
N THR A 25 -15.81 18.10 -11.86
CA THR A 25 -14.46 18.63 -11.62
C THR A 25 -14.00 18.35 -10.18
N LEU A 26 -14.88 18.50 -9.19
CA LEU A 26 -14.59 18.11 -7.80
C LEU A 26 -14.32 16.60 -7.69
N LEU A 27 -15.12 15.78 -8.40
CA LEU A 27 -14.91 14.34 -8.45
C LEU A 27 -13.57 13.97 -9.11
N LEU A 28 -13.23 14.61 -10.23
CA LEU A 28 -11.98 14.39 -10.95
C LEU A 28 -10.77 14.79 -10.11
N THR A 29 -10.78 15.99 -9.52
CA THR A 29 -9.69 16.47 -8.65
C THR A 29 -9.56 15.58 -7.41
N PHE A 30 -10.67 15.09 -6.84
CA PHE A 30 -10.64 14.10 -5.77
C PHE A 30 -9.94 12.80 -6.19
N PHE A 31 -10.27 12.22 -7.35
CA PHE A 31 -9.62 11.01 -7.84
C PHE A 31 -8.14 11.22 -8.15
N VAL A 32 -7.77 12.35 -8.76
CA VAL A 32 -6.37 12.70 -9.05
C VAL A 32 -5.57 12.86 -7.76
N LEU A 33 -6.10 13.55 -6.76
CA LEU A 33 -5.46 13.67 -5.44
C LEU A 33 -5.37 12.33 -4.72
N THR A 34 -6.41 11.50 -4.80
CA THR A 34 -6.40 10.13 -4.25
C THR A 34 -5.29 9.29 -4.89
N LEU A 35 -5.13 9.37 -6.22
CA LEU A 35 -4.06 8.67 -6.93
C LEU A 35 -2.67 9.16 -6.52
N ILE A 36 -2.50 10.47 -6.31
CA ILE A 36 -1.22 11.06 -5.85
C ILE A 36 -0.88 10.57 -4.44
N ILE A 37 -1.83 10.61 -3.49
CA ILE A 37 -1.61 10.19 -2.10
C ILE A 37 -1.32 8.68 -2.01
N VAL A 38 -2.05 7.85 -2.75
CA VAL A 38 -1.78 6.40 -2.78
C VAL A 38 -0.39 6.13 -3.35
N ASN A 39 0.04 6.86 -4.37
CA ASN A 39 1.38 6.73 -4.94
C ASN A 39 2.47 7.08 -3.92
N GLU A 40 2.32 8.19 -3.19
CA GLU A 40 3.30 8.63 -2.20
C GLU A 40 3.36 7.72 -0.96
N ALA A 41 2.19 7.26 -0.47
CA ALA A 41 2.09 6.47 0.76
C ALA A 41 2.80 5.10 0.67
N GLN A 42 2.92 4.52 -0.53
CA GLN A 42 3.57 3.22 -0.68
C GLN A 42 5.09 3.30 -0.44
N SER A 43 5.77 4.37 -0.88
CA SER A 43 7.24 4.41 -0.89
C SER A 43 7.89 4.49 0.51
N ASN A 44 7.24 5.18 1.46
CA ASN A 44 7.85 5.44 2.76
C ASN A 44 7.76 4.27 3.75
N ILE A 45 6.67 3.50 3.71
CA ILE A 45 6.42 2.42 4.68
C ILE A 45 7.31 1.21 4.38
N TYR A 46 7.42 0.80 3.11
CA TYR A 46 8.22 -0.37 2.76
C TYR A 46 9.70 -0.18 3.07
N ARG A 47 10.23 1.03 2.91
CA ARG A 47 11.63 1.33 3.22
C ARG A 47 11.96 1.10 4.70
N VAL A 48 11.11 1.58 5.61
CA VAL A 48 11.33 1.41 7.06
C VAL A 48 11.22 -0.05 7.44
N VAL A 49 10.22 -0.75 6.89
CA VAL A 49 10.02 -2.19 7.12
C VAL A 49 11.23 -2.99 6.65
N ASP A 50 11.80 -2.68 5.48
CA ASP A 50 12.98 -3.37 4.97
C ASP A 50 14.24 -3.10 5.80
N VAL A 51 14.45 -1.87 6.27
CA VAL A 51 15.57 -1.55 7.16
C VAL A 51 15.49 -2.37 8.45
N LEU A 52 14.34 -2.34 9.13
CA LEU A 52 14.15 -3.07 10.38
C LEU A 52 14.34 -4.59 10.20
N LEU A 53 13.75 -5.15 9.15
CA LEU A 53 13.86 -6.59 8.91
C LEU A 53 15.27 -7.02 8.48
N ASN A 54 16.03 -6.15 7.82
CA ASN A 54 17.44 -6.41 7.51
C ASN A 54 18.32 -6.33 8.76
N GLU A 55 18.08 -5.35 9.63
CA GLU A 55 18.76 -5.24 10.93
C GLU A 55 18.49 -6.47 11.80
N THR A 56 17.23 -6.84 11.97
CA THR A 56 16.86 -8.04 12.74
C THR A 56 17.45 -9.31 12.13
N LYS A 57 17.52 -9.43 10.80
CA LYS A 57 18.20 -10.57 10.15
C LYS A 57 19.68 -10.63 10.55
N ALA A 58 20.38 -9.51 10.47
CA ALA A 58 21.80 -9.44 10.79
C ALA A 58 22.06 -9.79 12.28
N GLU A 59 21.23 -9.27 13.19
CA GLU A 59 21.33 -9.57 14.61
C GLU A 59 21.13 -11.06 14.91
N ILE A 60 20.14 -11.70 14.28
CA ILE A 60 19.92 -13.14 14.42
C ILE A 60 21.10 -13.93 13.84
N GLU A 61 21.64 -13.53 12.68
CA GLU A 61 22.80 -14.21 12.09
C GLU A 61 24.04 -14.12 12.98
N ASP A 62 24.27 -12.98 13.64
CA ASP A 62 25.39 -12.80 14.55
C ASP A 62 25.22 -13.60 15.85
N TYR A 63 24.00 -13.68 16.39
CA TYR A 63 23.70 -14.57 17.52
C TYR A 63 23.95 -16.05 17.17
N LEU A 64 23.54 -16.48 15.98
CA LEU A 64 23.73 -17.86 15.53
C LEU A 64 25.19 -18.22 15.28
N LYS A 65 26.02 -17.26 14.83
CA LYS A 65 27.48 -17.44 14.74
C LYS A 65 28.08 -17.59 16.13
N GLY A 66 27.71 -16.72 17.08
CA GLY A 66 28.19 -16.76 18.46
C GLY A 66 27.84 -18.06 19.19
N ALA A 67 26.64 -18.61 18.93
CA ALA A 67 26.19 -19.87 19.49
C ALA A 67 26.69 -21.12 18.72
N ASN A 68 27.47 -20.95 17.65
CA ASN A 68 27.90 -22.02 16.73
C ASN A 68 26.73 -22.85 16.14
N LEU A 69 25.56 -22.22 15.99
CA LEU A 69 24.33 -22.83 15.48
C LEU A 69 24.12 -22.56 13.98
N GLY A 70 25.03 -21.82 13.33
CA GLY A 70 24.90 -21.42 11.92
C GLY A 70 24.80 -22.58 10.93
N ASN A 71 25.25 -23.78 11.30
CA ASN A 71 25.12 -24.98 10.47
C ASN A 71 23.78 -25.72 10.65
N LEU A 72 23.02 -25.36 11.69
CA LEU A 72 21.79 -26.04 12.09
C LEU A 72 20.55 -25.16 11.92
N ILE A 73 20.72 -23.84 11.97
CA ILE A 73 19.67 -22.84 11.80
C ILE A 73 20.09 -21.88 10.70
N LYS A 74 19.32 -21.85 9.60
CA LYS A 74 19.54 -20.95 8.46
C LYS A 74 18.49 -19.85 8.48
N VAL A 75 18.95 -18.60 8.47
CA VAL A 75 18.08 -17.42 8.39
C VAL A 75 17.94 -16.99 6.94
N THR A 76 16.72 -16.74 6.50
CA THR A 76 16.40 -16.27 5.15
C THR A 76 15.41 -15.11 5.20
N ARG A 77 15.45 -14.25 4.18
CA ARG A 77 14.56 -13.09 4.06
C ARG A 77 13.41 -13.41 3.12
N ASP A 78 12.20 -13.02 3.49
CA ASP A 78 11.02 -12.99 2.63
C ASP A 78 10.54 -11.53 2.46
N THR A 79 9.71 -11.25 1.47
CA THR A 79 9.16 -9.92 1.17
C THR A 79 8.49 -9.23 2.37
N LYS A 80 7.90 -10.00 3.29
CA LYS A 80 7.17 -9.46 4.46
C LYS A 80 7.79 -9.84 5.81
N GLY A 81 8.87 -10.62 5.84
CA GLY A 81 9.39 -11.11 7.12
C GLY A 81 10.70 -11.90 7.04
N ILE A 82 11.05 -12.53 8.16
CA ILE A 82 12.26 -13.35 8.30
C ILE A 82 11.82 -14.80 8.49
N LYS A 83 12.48 -15.71 7.77
CA LYS A 83 12.21 -17.14 7.79
C LYS A 83 13.41 -17.87 8.36
N LEU A 84 13.18 -18.60 9.46
CA LEU A 84 14.17 -19.47 10.07
C LEU A 84 13.93 -20.90 9.59
N LEU A 85 14.94 -21.52 8.99
CA LEU A 85 14.94 -22.93 8.67
C LEU A 85 15.80 -23.64 9.73
N MET A 86 15.19 -24.54 10.47
CA MET A 86 15.87 -25.32 11.51
C MET A 86 15.99 -26.77 11.08
N SER A 87 17.13 -27.39 11.35
CA SER A 87 17.30 -28.83 11.15
C SER A 87 16.37 -29.61 12.09
N SER A 88 15.71 -30.63 11.55
CA SER A 88 14.81 -31.54 12.31
C SER A 88 15.51 -32.17 13.52
N SER A 89 16.82 -32.39 13.44
CA SER A 89 17.65 -32.92 14.53
C SER A 89 17.70 -32.05 15.79
N ILE A 90 17.34 -30.76 15.72
CA ILE A 90 17.24 -29.88 16.89
C ILE A 90 15.84 -29.96 17.52
N VAL A 91 14.82 -30.17 16.70
CA VAL A 91 13.42 -29.97 17.09
C VAL A 91 12.77 -31.27 17.56
N PHE A 92 13.26 -32.43 17.10
CA PHE A 92 12.68 -33.72 17.40
C PHE A 92 13.73 -34.69 17.96
N ASN A 93 13.50 -35.16 19.18
CA ASN A 93 14.22 -36.33 19.71
C ASN A 93 13.62 -37.59 19.09
N ILE A 94 14.39 -38.26 18.24
CA ILE A 94 14.02 -39.52 17.56
C ILE A 94 13.75 -40.71 18.52
N ASN A 95 13.87 -40.50 19.84
CA ASN A 95 13.67 -41.50 20.88
C ASN A 95 12.36 -41.32 21.67
N GLU A 96 11.51 -40.35 21.33
CA GLU A 96 10.19 -40.13 21.95
C GLU A 96 9.00 -40.54 21.04
N ALA A 97 9.26 -41.30 19.97
CA ALA A 97 8.23 -41.83 19.06
C ALA A 97 8.10 -43.35 19.15
#